data_AF-A0A658QUA3-F1
#
_entry.id   AF-A0A658QUA3-F1
#
_cell.length_a   1.000
_cell.length_b   1.000
_cell.length_c   1.000
_cell.angle_alpha   90.00
_cell.angle_beta   90.00
_cell.angle_gamma   90.00
#
_symmetry.space_group_name_H-M   'P 1'
#
loop_
_entity.id
_entity.type
_entity.pdbx_description
1 polymer ?
#
loop_
_entity_poly.entity_id
_entity_poly.type
_entity_poly.pdbx_seq_one_letter_code
_entity_poly.pdbx_strand_id
1 'polypeptide(L)'
;MTVDGYGAFVVNNVGPGGLRNTIGTIIPDAIARGPILDSPVDVELFEWDPATHGWRSVWTRPDISSNTMIPGKSIASNVVFVSGYYRTNNSGGEVTGLDWNTGQTVHRTILGTSIYGNGMYAPLEFLPDGDLFFNGILGFIRVQVPSGLVYPAGLPL
;
A
#
# COMPACT_ATOMS: atom_id res chain seq x y z
N MET A 1 1.40 8.67 -4.04
CA MET A 1 0.68 8.79 -5.33
C MET A 1 1.52 8.11 -6.42
N THR A 2 0.90 7.68 -7.52
CA THR A 2 1.59 7.25 -8.74
C THR A 2 0.86 7.80 -9.96
N VAL A 3 1.57 8.00 -11.06
CA VAL A 3 1.04 8.64 -12.28
C VAL A 3 1.33 7.73 -13.49
N ASP A 4 0.37 7.65 -14.41
CA ASP A 4 0.55 7.03 -15.72
C ASP A 4 -0.32 7.74 -16.76
N GLY A 5 0.32 8.27 -17.81
CA GLY A 5 -0.33 9.16 -18.78
C GLY A 5 -0.98 10.36 -18.08
N TYR A 6 -2.29 10.53 -18.31
CA TYR A 6 -3.10 11.55 -17.63
C TYR A 6 -3.71 11.09 -16.31
N GLY A 7 -3.51 9.83 -15.91
CA GLY A 7 -4.05 9.28 -14.68
C GLY A 7 -3.16 9.57 -13.47
N ALA A 8 -3.74 10.03 -12.38
CA ALA A 8 -3.09 10.27 -11.10
C ALA A 8 -3.80 9.48 -9.99
N PHE A 9 -3.14 8.44 -9.48
CA PHE A 9 -3.63 7.65 -8.37
C PHE A 9 -3.11 8.22 -7.05
N VAL A 10 -4.04 8.62 -6.19
CA VAL A 10 -3.77 9.22 -4.89
C VAL A 10 -4.26 8.31 -3.77
N VAL A 11 -3.63 8.46 -2.62
CA VAL A 11 -3.96 7.66 -1.44
C VAL A 11 -4.08 8.59 -0.25
N ASN A 12 -5.05 8.31 0.60
CA ASN A 12 -5.06 8.85 1.94
C ASN A 12 -4.15 8.00 2.83
N ASN A 13 -3.01 8.56 3.21
CA ASN A 13 -2.07 7.94 4.14
C ASN A 13 -2.00 8.67 5.49
N VAL A 14 -2.96 9.57 5.76
CA VAL A 14 -3.04 10.34 7.00
C VAL A 14 -4.25 9.87 7.79
N GLY A 15 -4.01 9.08 8.84
CA GLY A 15 -5.09 8.62 9.71
C GLY A 15 -5.62 9.73 10.62
N PRO A 16 -6.87 9.62 11.11
CA PRO A 16 -7.41 10.54 12.09
C PRO A 16 -6.63 10.42 13.41
N GLY A 17 -6.09 11.53 13.91
CA GLY A 17 -5.33 11.51 15.16
C GLY A 17 -4.03 10.67 15.09
N GLY A 18 -3.51 10.31 16.26
CA GLY A 18 -2.34 9.44 16.40
C GLY A 18 -1.21 10.07 17.23
N LEU A 19 -0.14 9.28 17.39
CA LEU A 19 1.03 9.66 18.16
C LEU A 19 1.71 10.91 17.58
N ARG A 20 1.61 11.14 16.27
CA ARG A 20 2.09 12.39 15.66
C ARG A 20 1.43 13.63 16.28
N ASN A 21 0.12 13.57 16.54
CA ASN A 21 -0.64 14.70 17.07
C ASN A 21 -0.52 14.82 18.59
N THR A 22 -0.24 13.70 19.29
CA THR A 22 -0.13 13.66 20.75
C THR A 22 1.28 13.90 21.28
N ILE A 23 2.30 13.36 20.60
CA ILE A 23 3.71 13.38 21.04
C ILE A 23 4.68 13.88 19.97
N GLY A 24 4.19 14.37 18.83
CA GLY A 24 5.01 15.06 17.82
C GLY A 24 5.95 14.19 16.99
N THR A 25 5.83 12.85 17.03
CA THR A 25 6.77 11.94 16.37
C THR A 25 6.13 11.13 15.25
N ILE A 26 6.78 11.11 14.09
CA ILE A 26 6.26 10.45 12.88
C ILE A 26 6.57 8.94 12.83
N ILE A 27 7.70 8.51 13.39
CA ILE A 27 8.14 7.10 13.33
C ILE A 27 7.30 6.19 14.25
N PRO A 28 7.10 6.50 15.54
CA PRO A 28 6.23 5.67 16.40
C PRO A 28 4.79 5.61 15.88
N ASP A 29 4.34 6.70 15.28
CA ASP A 29 3.03 6.81 14.64
C ASP A 29 2.89 5.87 13.42
N ALA A 30 3.89 5.84 12.54
CA ALA A 30 3.94 4.93 11.40
C ALA A 30 4.01 3.44 11.79
N ILE A 31 4.65 3.13 12.93
CA ILE A 31 4.71 1.76 13.48
C ILE A 31 3.37 1.35 14.08
N ALA A 32 2.70 2.28 14.79
CA ALA A 32 1.46 2.01 15.49
C ALA A 32 0.23 1.96 14.54
N ARG A 33 0.25 2.65 13.40
CA ARG A 33 -0.87 2.67 12.43
C ARG A 33 -1.07 1.32 11.77
N GLY A 34 -2.27 0.77 11.95
CA GLY A 34 -2.65 -0.58 11.57
C GLY A 34 -2.79 -1.47 12.79
N PRO A 35 -1.69 -1.90 13.43
CA PRO A 35 -1.75 -2.81 14.57
C PRO A 35 -2.46 -2.22 15.81
N ILE A 36 -2.22 -0.93 16.11
CA ILE A 36 -2.71 -0.25 17.33
C ILE A 36 -3.69 0.88 16.99
N LEU A 37 -3.29 1.77 16.06
CA LEU A 37 -4.12 2.87 15.57
C LEU A 37 -4.85 2.44 14.30
N ASP A 38 -5.98 3.08 13.99
CA ASP A 38 -6.69 2.80 12.75
C ASP A 38 -5.84 3.17 11.53
N SER A 39 -5.82 2.28 10.55
CA SER A 39 -5.22 2.57 9.25
C SER A 39 -6.06 3.60 8.51
N PRO A 40 -5.45 4.63 7.90
CA PRO A 40 -6.17 5.45 6.95
C PRO A 40 -6.59 4.59 5.75
N VAL A 41 -7.77 4.91 5.23
CA VAL A 41 -8.37 4.33 4.04
C VAL A 41 -8.74 5.46 3.08
N ASP A 42 -9.20 5.08 1.90
CA ASP A 42 -9.54 5.93 0.75
C ASP A 42 -8.37 6.06 -0.24
N VAL A 43 -8.60 5.52 -1.42
CA VAL A 43 -7.75 5.72 -2.60
C VAL A 43 -8.61 6.11 -3.79
N GLU A 44 -8.05 6.89 -4.71
CA GLU A 44 -8.79 7.42 -5.84
C GLU A 44 -7.89 7.57 -7.06
N LEU A 45 -8.44 7.29 -8.23
CA LEU A 45 -7.83 7.64 -9.51
C LEU A 45 -8.51 8.89 -10.07
N PHE A 46 -7.69 9.89 -10.36
CA PHE A 46 -8.07 11.06 -11.14
C PHE A 46 -7.52 10.94 -12.56
N GLU A 47 -8.16 11.61 -13.51
CA GLU A 47 -7.63 11.80 -14.86
C GLU A 47 -7.64 13.29 -15.22
N TRP A 48 -6.55 13.74 -15.83
CA TRP A 48 -6.44 15.08 -16.41
C TRP A 48 -7.05 15.11 -17.80
N ASP A 49 -7.99 16.02 -18.02
CA ASP A 49 -8.52 16.33 -19.34
C ASP A 49 -7.77 17.54 -19.93
N PRO A 50 -6.91 17.33 -20.96
CA PRO A 50 -6.16 18.41 -21.59
C PRO A 50 -7.02 19.33 -22.47
N ALA A 51 -8.26 18.97 -22.80
CA ALA A 51 -9.16 19.85 -23.55
C ALA A 51 -9.86 20.86 -22.64
N THR A 52 -10.26 20.44 -21.43
CA THR A 52 -10.95 21.30 -20.46
C THR A 52 -10.04 21.88 -19.38
N HIS A 53 -8.78 21.45 -19.34
CA HIS A 53 -7.79 21.84 -18.32
C HIS A 53 -8.26 21.54 -16.90
N GLY A 54 -8.85 20.35 -16.69
CA GLY A 54 -9.46 19.96 -15.43
C GLY A 54 -9.13 18.53 -15.03
N TRP A 55 -9.17 18.27 -13.73
CA TRP A 55 -9.14 16.92 -13.19
C TRP A 55 -10.56 16.38 -13.01
N ARG A 56 -10.76 15.11 -13.32
CA ARG A 56 -12.00 14.38 -13.02
C ARG A 56 -11.71 13.12 -12.22
N SER A 57 -12.60 12.77 -11.30
CA SER A 57 -12.58 11.46 -10.65
C SER A 57 -12.91 10.38 -11.66
N VAL A 58 -12.16 9.27 -11.64
CA VAL A 58 -12.42 8.07 -12.46
C VAL A 58 -13.10 7.01 -11.62
N TRP A 59 -12.52 6.68 -10.47
CA TRP A 59 -13.08 5.76 -9.49
C TRP A 59 -12.45 6.00 -8.12
N THR A 60 -13.17 5.60 -7.07
CA THR A 60 -12.76 5.69 -5.68
C THR A 60 -12.96 4.35 -4.97
N ARG A 61 -12.10 4.06 -3.98
CA ARG A 61 -12.15 2.86 -3.16
C ARG A 61 -11.95 3.23 -1.68
N PRO A 62 -13.05 3.44 -0.94
CA PRO A 62 -12.98 3.90 0.44
C PRO A 62 -12.60 2.80 1.44
N ASP A 63 -12.54 1.56 0.98
CA ASP A 63 -12.21 0.39 1.78
C ASP A 63 -10.72 0.01 1.70
N ILE A 64 -9.93 0.70 0.89
CA ILE A 64 -8.52 0.37 0.65
C ILE A 64 -7.59 1.27 1.46
N SER A 65 -6.65 0.64 2.15
CA SER A 65 -5.59 1.30 2.91
C SER A 65 -4.27 1.29 2.15
N SER A 66 -3.52 2.40 2.26
CA SER A 66 -2.18 2.55 1.68
C SER A 66 -1.26 3.36 2.60
N ASN A 67 -1.00 2.84 3.80
CA ASN A 67 -0.31 3.55 4.86
C ASN A 67 1.12 3.06 5.14
N THR A 68 1.53 1.95 4.55
CA THR A 68 2.83 1.32 4.87
C THR A 68 3.87 1.50 3.75
N MET A 69 3.46 1.69 2.49
CA MET A 69 4.37 1.85 1.34
C MET A 69 3.88 2.90 0.35
N ILE A 70 4.81 3.42 -0.47
CA ILE A 70 4.48 4.28 -1.61
C ILE A 70 3.82 3.41 -2.69
N PRO A 71 2.63 3.80 -3.22
CA PRO A 71 1.95 3.02 -4.25
C PRO A 71 2.77 2.98 -5.54
N GLY A 72 2.72 1.84 -6.23
CA GLY A 72 3.43 1.63 -7.50
C GLY A 72 2.51 1.02 -8.56
N LYS A 73 2.61 1.47 -9.81
CA LYS A 73 1.85 0.90 -10.94
C LYS A 73 2.74 0.01 -11.80
N SER A 74 2.25 -1.18 -12.11
CA SER A 74 2.78 -2.01 -13.19
C SER A 74 2.16 -1.58 -14.51
N ILE A 75 3.01 -1.13 -15.45
CA ILE A 75 2.57 -0.79 -16.81
C ILE A 75 2.15 -2.05 -17.58
N ALA A 76 2.91 -3.15 -17.43
CA ALA A 76 2.67 -4.38 -18.17
C ALA A 76 1.32 -5.05 -17.82
N SER A 77 0.92 -5.03 -16.55
CA SER A 77 -0.34 -5.64 -16.10
C SER A 77 -1.48 -4.64 -15.91
N ASN A 78 -1.21 -3.34 -16.05
CA ASN A 78 -2.16 -2.26 -15.78
C ASN A 78 -2.78 -2.31 -14.36
N VAL A 79 -1.96 -2.67 -13.36
CA VAL A 79 -2.38 -2.78 -11.95
C VAL A 79 -1.61 -1.77 -11.11
N VAL A 80 -2.31 -1.06 -10.23
CA VAL A 80 -1.70 -0.27 -9.16
C VAL A 80 -1.69 -1.05 -7.85
N PHE A 81 -0.55 -1.09 -7.20
CA PHE A 81 -0.34 -1.77 -5.94
C PHE A 81 -0.24 -0.76 -4.80
N VAL A 82 -0.89 -1.09 -3.70
CA VAL A 82 -0.84 -0.38 -2.42
C VAL A 82 -0.48 -1.36 -1.32
N SER A 83 0.04 -0.85 -0.20
CA SER A 83 0.22 -1.66 1.00
C SER A 83 -0.40 -0.99 2.21
N GLY A 84 -1.22 -1.76 2.92
CA GLY A 84 -1.98 -1.31 4.08
C GLY A 84 -2.11 -2.39 5.13
N TYR A 85 -2.78 -2.07 6.23
CA TYR A 85 -3.03 -3.00 7.32
C TYR A 85 -4.53 -3.07 7.64
N TYR A 86 -5.09 -4.27 7.68
CA TYR A 86 -6.52 -4.50 7.92
C TYR A 86 -6.76 -5.37 9.16
N ARG A 87 -7.28 -4.75 10.23
CA ARG A 87 -7.79 -5.46 11.41
C ARG A 87 -9.16 -6.09 11.17
N THR A 88 -10.01 -5.45 10.38
CA THR A 88 -11.41 -5.81 10.17
C THR A 88 -11.60 -7.21 9.59
N ASN A 89 -10.66 -7.68 8.77
CA ASN A 89 -10.67 -9.00 8.14
C ASN A 89 -9.55 -9.92 8.65
N ASN A 90 -8.85 -9.52 9.73
CA ASN A 90 -7.74 -10.25 10.36
C ASN A 90 -6.57 -10.63 9.42
N SER A 91 -6.41 -9.95 8.28
CA SER A 91 -5.28 -10.18 7.37
C SER A 91 -3.97 -9.55 7.85
N GLY A 92 -4.05 -8.50 8.67
CA GLY A 92 -2.88 -7.72 9.06
C GLY A 92 -2.35 -6.91 7.89
N GLY A 93 -1.03 -6.91 7.69
CA GLY A 93 -0.39 -6.29 6.53
C GLY A 93 -0.81 -6.99 5.24
N GLU A 94 -1.07 -6.22 4.20
CA GLU A 94 -1.49 -6.71 2.90
C GLU A 94 -0.90 -5.83 1.78
N VAL A 95 -0.53 -6.46 0.67
CA VAL A 95 -0.32 -5.78 -0.62
C VAL A 95 -1.54 -6.05 -1.49
N THR A 96 -2.27 -4.99 -1.84
CA THR A 96 -3.47 -5.06 -2.66
C THR A 96 -3.19 -4.47 -4.03
N GLY A 97 -3.52 -5.20 -5.10
CA GLY A 97 -3.47 -4.70 -6.46
C GLY A 97 -4.87 -4.39 -6.99
N LEU A 98 -5.02 -3.19 -7.54
CA LEU A 98 -6.25 -2.70 -8.14
C LEU A 98 -6.05 -2.54 -9.65
N ASP A 99 -7.00 -3.04 -10.44
CA ASP A 99 -7.06 -2.75 -11.87
C ASP A 99 -7.14 -1.23 -12.06
N TRP A 100 -6.22 -0.67 -12.85
CA TRP A 100 -6.09 0.78 -12.99
C TRP A 100 -7.34 1.43 -13.60
N ASN A 101 -8.06 0.74 -14.48
CA ASN A 101 -9.18 1.35 -15.19
C ASN A 101 -10.48 1.31 -14.38
N THR A 102 -10.64 0.29 -13.54
CA THR A 102 -11.91 -0.02 -12.87
C THR A 102 -11.85 0.11 -11.35
N GLY A 103 -10.65 0.12 -10.75
CA GLY A 103 -10.47 0.08 -9.31
C GLY A 103 -10.81 -1.26 -8.67
N GLN A 104 -11.11 -2.31 -9.45
CA GLN A 104 -11.41 -3.65 -8.92
C GLN A 104 -10.17 -4.29 -8.31
N THR A 105 -10.33 -4.97 -7.18
CA THR A 105 -9.24 -5.73 -6.58
C THR A 105 -8.96 -6.98 -7.41
N VAL A 106 -7.79 -7.02 -8.06
CA VAL A 106 -7.33 -8.13 -8.91
C VAL A 106 -6.17 -8.91 -8.30
N HIS A 107 -5.61 -8.41 -7.20
CA HIS A 107 -4.50 -9.05 -6.51
C HIS A 107 -4.54 -8.79 -5.00
N ARG A 108 -4.20 -9.80 -4.20
CA ARG A 108 -3.97 -9.69 -2.75
C ARG A 108 -2.83 -10.61 -2.34
N THR A 109 -1.85 -10.07 -1.63
CA THR A 109 -0.82 -10.84 -0.92
C THR A 109 -0.88 -10.50 0.56
N ILE A 110 -1.19 -11.49 1.39
CA ILE A 110 -1.34 -11.32 2.84
C ILE A 110 0.02 -11.48 3.52
N LEU A 111 0.44 -10.45 4.26
CA LEU A 111 1.70 -10.40 5.01
C LEU A 111 1.51 -10.78 6.49
N GLY A 112 0.26 -10.87 6.96
CA GLY A 112 -0.05 -11.22 8.34
C GLY A 112 0.15 -10.06 9.31
N THR A 113 0.01 -10.33 10.60
CA THR A 113 0.04 -9.31 11.66
C THR A 113 1.46 -8.92 12.10
N SER A 114 2.48 -9.54 11.51
CA SER A 114 3.87 -9.29 11.88
C SER A 114 4.36 -7.92 11.37
N ILE A 115 5.27 -7.33 12.14
CA ILE A 115 5.90 -6.05 11.80
C ILE A 115 6.73 -6.11 10.50
N TYR A 116 7.10 -7.32 10.03
CA TYR A 116 7.72 -7.51 8.71
C TYR A 116 6.84 -7.02 7.56
N GLY A 117 5.52 -6.94 7.74
CA GLY A 117 4.59 -6.38 6.75
C GLY A 117 4.50 -4.85 6.76
N ASN A 118 5.30 -4.15 7.56
CA ASN A 118 5.34 -2.69 7.59
C ASN A 118 6.51 -2.17 6.73
N GLY A 119 6.17 -1.55 5.59
CA GLY A 119 7.11 -1.02 4.62
C GLY A 119 7.76 0.32 4.97
N MET A 120 7.38 1.01 6.05
CA MET A 120 7.99 2.29 6.44
C MET A 120 8.11 3.33 5.30
N TYR A 121 7.07 3.45 4.47
CA TYR A 121 7.04 4.34 3.30
C TYR A 121 8.10 4.04 2.23
N ALA A 122 8.58 2.80 2.18
CA ALA A 122 9.36 2.30 1.08
C ALA A 122 8.60 2.31 -0.27
N PRO A 123 9.31 2.43 -1.41
CA PRO A 123 8.77 2.10 -2.73
C PRO A 123 8.37 0.62 -2.85
N LEU A 124 7.25 0.35 -3.53
CA LEU A 124 6.88 -1.01 -3.95
C LEU A 124 7.66 -1.40 -5.21
N GLU A 125 8.46 -2.47 -5.11
CA GLU A 125 9.30 -2.97 -6.22
C GLU A 125 9.11 -4.47 -6.44
N PHE A 126 8.94 -4.88 -7.70
CA PHE A 126 8.87 -6.28 -8.09
C PHE A 126 10.19 -6.72 -8.71
N LEU A 127 10.63 -7.93 -8.36
CA LEU A 127 11.75 -8.62 -8.96
C LEU A 127 11.37 -9.15 -10.35
N PRO A 128 12.35 -9.44 -11.24
CA PRO A 128 12.09 -9.96 -12.59
C PRO A 128 11.26 -11.26 -12.64
N ASP A 129 11.26 -12.03 -11.56
CA ASP A 129 10.49 -13.28 -11.42
C ASP A 129 9.07 -13.07 -10.85
N GLY A 130 8.67 -11.82 -10.60
CA GLY A 130 7.33 -11.45 -10.14
C GLY A 130 7.16 -11.43 -8.62
N ASP A 131 8.18 -11.80 -7.85
CA ASP A 131 8.18 -11.66 -6.40
C ASP A 131 8.34 -10.20 -5.99
N LEU A 132 7.83 -9.85 -4.82
CA LEU A 132 7.98 -8.50 -4.30
C LEU A 132 9.30 -8.40 -3.52
N PHE A 133 10.09 -7.39 -3.87
CA PHE A 133 11.21 -6.93 -3.07
C PHE A 133 10.66 -5.97 -2.00
N PHE A 134 10.39 -6.52 -0.81
CA PHE A 134 9.74 -5.78 0.27
C PHE A 134 10.80 -5.22 1.23
N ASN A 135 11.03 -3.94 1.15
CA ASN A 135 11.90 -3.16 2.03
C ASN A 135 11.11 -2.66 3.24
N GLY A 136 11.08 -3.47 4.29
CA GLY A 136 10.35 -3.19 5.53
C GLY A 136 11.21 -2.56 6.62
N ILE A 137 10.56 -2.26 7.75
CA ILE A 137 11.22 -1.68 8.92
C ILE A 137 12.37 -2.53 9.50
N LEU A 138 12.30 -3.85 9.34
CA LEU A 138 13.34 -4.79 9.79
C LEU A 138 14.35 -5.17 8.70
N GLY A 139 14.30 -4.49 7.55
CA GLY A 139 15.18 -4.74 6.40
C GLY A 139 14.45 -5.38 5.23
N PHE A 140 15.24 -5.84 4.26
CA PHE A 140 14.74 -6.41 3.02
C PHE A 140 14.28 -7.84 3.21
N ILE A 141 13.06 -8.13 2.78
CA ILE A 141 12.52 -9.48 2.68
C ILE A 141 11.99 -9.69 1.26
N ARG A 142 11.98 -10.94 0.84
CA ARG A 142 11.34 -11.34 -0.41
C ARG A 142 9.95 -11.85 -0.07
N VAL A 143 8.95 -11.44 -0.83
CA VAL A 143 7.57 -11.93 -0.64
C VAL A 143 7.17 -12.63 -1.92
N GLN A 144 6.82 -13.92 -1.80
CA GLN A 144 6.37 -14.70 -2.93
C GLN A 144 4.92 -14.34 -3.25
N VAL A 145 4.67 -14.10 -4.52
CA VAL A 145 3.34 -13.69 -4.98
C VAL A 145 2.71 -14.87 -5.76
N PRO A 146 1.48 -15.30 -5.45
CA PRO A 146 0.53 -14.74 -4.47
C PRO A 146 0.72 -15.27 -3.03
N SER A 147 1.70 -16.15 -2.81
CA SER A 147 1.85 -16.95 -1.59
C SER A 147 2.77 -16.33 -0.54
N GLY A 148 2.31 -15.26 0.12
CA GLY A 148 2.74 -14.80 1.45
C GLY A 148 4.24 -14.52 1.68
N LEU A 149 4.59 -14.11 2.91
CA LEU A 149 5.97 -13.76 3.30
C LEU A 149 6.93 -14.95 3.13
N VAL A 150 8.06 -14.75 2.45
CA VAL A 150 9.21 -15.65 2.51
C VAL A 150 10.22 -15.05 3.46
N TYR A 151 10.20 -15.51 4.71
CA TYR A 151 11.19 -15.09 5.70
C TYR A 151 12.59 -15.53 5.27
N PRO A 152 13.61 -14.66 5.40
CA PRO A 152 15.00 -15.10 5.37
C PRO A 152 15.19 -16.23 6.39
N ALA A 153 15.85 -17.32 6.00
CA ALA A 153 16.10 -18.43 6.91
C ALA A 153 16.81 -17.94 8.19
N GLY A 154 16.21 -18.17 9.36
CA GLY A 154 16.85 -17.95 10.67
C GLY A 154 16.33 -16.80 11.55
N LEU A 155 15.25 -16.10 11.17
CA LEU A 155 14.62 -15.11 12.06
C LEU A 155 13.48 -15.74 12.88
N PRO A 156 13.41 -15.53 14.20
CA PRO A 156 12.32 -16.02 15.02
C PRO A 156 11.02 -15.26 14.69
N LEU A 157 9.90 -15.99 14.70
CA LEU A 157 8.53 -15.48 14.54
C LEU A 157 8.09 -14.67 15.76
#